data_AF-A0A838FKN0-F1
#
_entry.id   AF-A0A838FKN0-F1
#
_cell.length_a   1.000
_cell.length_b   1.000
_cell.length_c   1.000
_cell.angle_alpha   90.00
_cell.angle_beta   90.00
_cell.angle_gamma   90.00
#
_symmetry.space_group_name_H-M   'P 1'
#
loop_
_entity.id
_entity.type
_entity.pdbx_description
1 polymer ?
#
loop_
_entity_poly.entity_id
_entity_poly.type
_entity_poly.pdbx_seq_one_letter_code
_entity_poly.pdbx_strand_id
1 'polypeptide(L)'
;MKDRPEALARLDLLFSTSRIAHEATFDIHGELVALGADDDQTRELVRESALIALDDLAVLTAQARRLAARWSEQSLLAREEANRTLQAVHAELVRIEPEIRRLRARQQEIARDLRSRLTQAREG
;
A
#
# COMPACT_ATOMS: atom_id res chain seq x y z
N MET A 1 -22.07 10.90 -13.14
CA MET A 1 -20.71 11.00 -12.55
C MET A 1 -19.71 10.82 -13.67
N LYS A 2 -18.78 11.76 -13.87
CA LYS A 2 -17.64 11.54 -14.78
C LYS A 2 -16.79 10.46 -14.13
N ASP A 3 -16.54 9.36 -14.83
CA ASP A 3 -15.71 8.28 -14.29
C ASP A 3 -14.38 8.85 -13.80
N ARG A 4 -13.96 8.44 -12.60
CA ARG A 4 -12.68 8.86 -12.02
C ARG A 4 -11.57 8.43 -12.98
N PRO A 5 -10.66 9.32 -13.39
CA PRO A 5 -9.57 8.95 -14.28
C PRO A 5 -8.80 7.74 -13.77
N GLU A 6 -8.44 6.84 -14.67
CA GLU A 6 -7.78 5.56 -14.35
C GLU A 6 -6.53 5.75 -13.47
N ALA A 7 -5.70 6.75 -13.77
CA ALA A 7 -4.51 7.05 -12.97
C ALA A 7 -4.84 7.36 -11.50
N LEU A 8 -5.93 8.09 -11.25
CA LEU A 8 -6.37 8.42 -9.89
C LEU A 8 -7.00 7.21 -9.19
N ALA A 9 -7.74 6.38 -9.92
CA ALA A 9 -8.26 5.12 -9.38
C ALA A 9 -7.12 4.15 -9.02
N ARG A 10 -6.07 4.09 -9.84
CA ARG A 10 -4.86 3.29 -9.58
C ARG A 10 -4.14 3.77 -8.32
N LEU A 11 -4.01 5.09 -8.13
CA LEU A 11 -3.42 5.65 -6.91
C LEU A 11 -4.20 5.24 -5.65
N ASP A 12 -5.53 5.33 -5.68
CA ASP A 12 -6.36 4.91 -4.54
C ASP A 12 -6.23 3.41 -4.25
N LEU A 13 -6.20 2.59 -5.30
CA LEU A 13 -6.08 1.14 -5.18
C LEU A 13 -4.75 0.73 -4.52
N LEU A 14 -3.67 1.45 -4.81
CA LEU A 14 -2.36 1.19 -4.21
C LEU A 14 -2.40 1.35 -2.69
N PHE A 15 -3.06 2.39 -2.19
CA PHE A 15 -3.23 2.62 -0.77
C PHE A 15 -4.15 1.58 -0.11
N SER A 16 -5.30 1.32 -0.71
CA SER A 16 -6.28 0.39 -0.13
C SER A 16 -5.70 -1.02 -0.03
N THR A 17 -5.01 -1.49 -1.08
CA THR A 17 -4.43 -2.83 -1.10
C THR A 17 -3.29 -3.03 -0.11
N SER A 18 -2.43 -2.02 0.09
CA SER A 18 -1.37 -2.13 1.09
C SER A 18 -1.91 -2.13 2.52
N ARG A 19 -2.93 -1.30 2.81
CA ARG A 19 -3.58 -1.29 4.11
C ARG A 19 -4.24 -2.64 4.42
N ILE A 20 -4.96 -3.21 3.46
CA ILE A 20 -5.56 -4.56 3.58
C ILE A 20 -4.48 -5.63 3.81
N ALA A 21 -3.35 -5.55 3.11
CA ALA A 21 -2.25 -6.48 3.31
C ALA A 21 -1.66 -6.40 4.72
N HIS A 22 -1.53 -5.18 5.27
CA HIS A 22 -1.08 -4.98 6.64
C HIS A 22 -2.10 -5.49 7.66
N GLU A 23 -3.38 -5.18 7.49
CA GLU A 23 -4.46 -5.70 8.36
C GLU A 23 -4.43 -7.23 8.42
N ALA A 24 -4.35 -7.89 7.26
CA ALA A 24 -4.23 -9.36 7.22
C ALA A 24 -2.96 -9.89 7.90
N THR A 25 -1.83 -9.16 7.80
CA THR A 25 -0.57 -9.50 8.49
C THR A 25 -0.75 -9.38 10.01
N PHE A 26 -1.41 -8.33 10.46
CA PHE A 26 -1.69 -8.07 11.87
C PHE A 26 -2.62 -9.14 12.47
N ASP A 27 -3.65 -9.55 11.73
CA ASP A 27 -4.56 -10.62 12.14
C ASP A 27 -3.83 -11.95 12.37
N ILE A 28 -2.96 -12.35 11.43
CA ILE A 28 -2.14 -13.58 11.56
C ILE A 28 -1.25 -13.50 12.80
N HIS A 29 -0.66 -12.34 13.08
CA HIS A 29 0.14 -12.16 14.29
C HIS A 29 -0.72 -12.23 15.56
N GLY A 30 -1.94 -11.68 15.55
CA GLY A 30 -2.88 -11.84 16.66
C GLY A 30 -3.18 -13.30 16.97
N GLU A 31 -3.30 -14.15 15.94
CA GLU A 31 -3.46 -15.60 16.12
C GLU A 31 -2.20 -16.26 16.72
N LEU A 32 -1.00 -15.86 16.28
CA LEU A 32 0.26 -16.34 16.87
C LEU A 32 0.39 -15.98 18.36
N VAL A 33 0.03 -14.73 18.72
CA VAL A 33 0.00 -14.28 20.12
C VAL A 33 -0.99 -15.10 20.94
N ALA A 34 -2.18 -15.38 20.39
CA ALA A 34 -3.18 -16.19 21.08
C ALA A 34 -2.72 -17.63 21.36
N LEU A 35 -1.83 -18.17 20.52
CA LEU A 35 -1.20 -19.49 20.70
C LEU A 35 0.06 -19.43 21.59
N GLY A 36 0.50 -18.25 22.03
CA GLY A 36 1.78 -18.08 22.75
C GLY A 36 3.00 -18.42 21.89
N ALA A 37 2.85 -18.33 20.56
CA ALA A 37 3.88 -18.66 19.58
C ALA A 37 4.48 -17.40 18.92
N ASP A 38 4.20 -16.22 19.47
CA ASP A 38 4.84 -14.98 19.05
C ASP A 38 6.28 -14.87 19.58
N ASP A 39 7.16 -14.35 18.75
CA ASP A 39 8.54 -14.07 19.10
C ASP A 39 8.95 -12.69 18.59
N ASP A 40 10.20 -12.30 18.83
CA ASP A 40 10.71 -11.01 18.39
C ASP A 40 10.75 -10.90 16.87
N GLN A 41 10.87 -12.01 16.16
CA GLN A 41 10.86 -12.03 14.71
C GLN A 41 9.45 -11.80 14.16
N THR A 42 8.41 -12.39 14.74
CA THR A 42 7.02 -12.15 14.32
C THR A 42 6.61 -10.71 14.61
N ARG A 43 7.06 -10.15 15.74
CA ARG A 43 6.86 -8.73 16.07
C ARG A 43 7.55 -7.80 15.06
N GLU A 44 8.80 -8.09 14.70
CA GLU A 44 9.55 -7.29 13.74
C GLU A 44 8.92 -7.34 12.34
N LEU A 45 8.45 -8.51 11.89
CA LEU A 45 7.75 -8.67 10.62
C LEU A 45 6.46 -7.81 10.56
N VAL A 46 5.67 -7.77 11.64
CA VAL A 46 4.49 -6.91 11.72
C VAL A 46 4.87 -5.43 11.71
N ARG A 47 5.92 -5.05 12.45
CA ARG A 47 6.45 -3.68 12.47
C ARG A 47 6.88 -3.23 11.08
N GLU A 48 7.61 -4.07 10.37
CA GLU A 48 8.03 -3.80 8.99
C GLU A 48 6.81 -3.64 8.05
N SER A 49 5.82 -4.53 8.17
CA SER A 49 4.57 -4.41 7.40
C SER A 49 3.83 -3.09 7.68
N ALA A 50 3.84 -2.63 8.94
CA ALA A 50 3.25 -1.34 9.33
C ALA A 50 4.01 -0.16 8.72
N LEU A 51 5.35 -0.18 8.74
CA LEU A 51 6.18 0.86 8.12
C LEU A 51 5.90 0.99 6.62
N ILE A 52 5.78 -0.15 5.91
CA ILE A 52 5.46 -0.14 4.49
C ILE A 52 4.09 0.52 4.23
N ALA A 53 3.07 0.12 5.00
CA ALA A 53 1.70 0.56 4.77
C ALA A 53 1.43 2.01 5.22
N LEU A 54 2.11 2.47 6.28
CA LEU A 54 1.83 3.75 6.92
C LEU A 54 2.84 4.84 6.57
N ASP A 55 4.09 4.49 6.24
CA ASP A 55 5.16 5.47 5.99
C ASP A 55 5.69 5.39 4.56
N ASP A 56 6.30 4.28 4.15
CA ASP A 56 7.02 4.19 2.87
C ASP A 56 6.11 4.52 1.68
N LEU A 57 4.89 3.97 1.65
CA LEU A 57 3.93 4.28 0.59
C LEU A 57 3.42 5.71 0.66
N ALA A 58 3.26 6.28 1.85
CA ALA A 58 2.84 7.67 2.01
C ALA A 58 3.89 8.63 1.44
N VAL A 59 5.17 8.39 1.74
CA VAL A 59 6.30 9.14 1.20
C VAL A 59 6.41 8.97 -0.31
N LEU A 60 6.41 7.73 -0.79
CA LEU A 60 6.62 7.39 -2.19
C LEU A 60 5.56 7.99 -3.11
N THR A 61 4.32 8.11 -2.65
CA THR A 61 3.18 8.60 -3.43
C THR A 61 2.82 10.07 -3.15
N ALA A 62 3.55 10.76 -2.28
CA ALA A 62 3.23 12.12 -1.85
C ALA A 62 3.02 13.09 -3.03
N GLN A 63 3.90 13.01 -4.04
CA GLN A 63 3.80 13.85 -5.23
C GLN A 63 2.59 13.49 -6.10
N ALA A 64 2.32 12.20 -6.32
CA ALA A 64 1.13 11.75 -7.04
C ALA A 64 -0.16 12.25 -6.35
N ARG A 65 -0.21 12.26 -5.02
CA ARG A 65 -1.34 12.80 -4.25
C ARG A 65 -1.49 14.31 -4.39
N ARG A 66 -0.39 15.07 -4.38
CA ARG A 66 -0.42 16.51 -4.63
C ARG A 66 -0.96 16.82 -6.02
N LEU A 67 -0.53 16.07 -7.04
CA LEU A 67 -1.04 16.20 -8.40
C LEU A 67 -2.52 15.80 -8.52
N ALA A 68 -2.94 14.75 -7.81
CA ALA A 68 -4.35 14.35 -7.74
C ALA A 68 -5.24 15.45 -7.13
N ALA A 69 -4.80 16.08 -6.04
CA ALA A 69 -5.52 17.19 -5.43
C ALA A 69 -5.64 18.39 -6.40
N ARG A 70 -4.53 18.76 -7.04
CA ARG A 70 -4.51 19.81 -8.08
C ARG A 70 -5.44 19.49 -9.25
N TRP A 71 -5.46 18.23 -9.70
CA TRP A 71 -6.38 17.80 -10.76
C TRP A 71 -7.83 17.99 -10.34
N SER A 72 -8.17 17.62 -9.10
CA SER A 72 -9.53 17.77 -8.57
C SER A 72 -10.01 19.22 -8.64
N GLU A 73 -9.15 20.16 -8.22
CA GLU A 73 -9.42 21.60 -8.29
C GLU A 73 -9.62 22.10 -9.73
N GLN A 74 -8.82 21.62 -10.67
CA GLN A 74 -8.84 22.05 -12.07
C GLN A 74 -9.95 21.40 -12.90
N SER A 75 -10.38 20.19 -12.54
CA SER A 75 -11.23 19.32 -13.37
C SER A 75 -12.57 19.93 -13.79
N LEU A 76 -13.07 20.91 -13.03
CA LEU A 76 -14.34 21.59 -13.26
C LEU A 76 -14.19 22.96 -13.94
N LEU A 77 -13.02 23.60 -13.81
CA LEU A 77 -12.82 25.01 -14.17
C LEU A 77 -11.80 25.22 -15.30
N ALA A 78 -10.88 24.28 -15.50
CA ALA A 78 -9.68 24.43 -16.30
C ALA A 78 -9.30 23.09 -16.96
N ARG A 79 -10.02 22.72 -18.02
CA ARG A 79 -9.94 21.38 -18.62
C ARG A 79 -8.58 21.05 -19.22
N GLU A 80 -7.91 22.01 -19.85
CA GLU A 80 -6.59 21.79 -20.44
C GLU A 80 -5.54 21.57 -19.35
N GLU A 81 -5.58 22.37 -18.30
CA GLU A 81 -4.71 22.26 -17.13
C GLU A 81 -4.95 20.94 -16.40
N ALA A 82 -6.21 20.54 -16.22
CA ALA A 82 -6.56 19.24 -15.65
C ALA A 82 -5.98 18.09 -16.50
N ASN A 83 -6.04 18.18 -17.83
CA ASN A 83 -5.43 17.16 -18.69
C ASN A 83 -3.91 17.09 -18.53
N ARG A 84 -3.22 18.24 -18.47
CA ARG A 84 -1.77 18.29 -18.21
C ARG A 84 -1.41 17.72 -16.84
N THR A 85 -2.19 18.05 -15.82
CA THR A 85 -2.00 17.49 -14.46
C THR A 85 -2.22 15.99 -14.45
N LEU A 86 -3.22 15.47 -15.18
CA LEU A 86 -3.45 14.02 -15.29
C LEU A 86 -2.29 13.29 -15.97
N GLN A 87 -1.69 13.89 -17.01
CA GLN A 87 -0.47 13.36 -17.63
C GLN A 87 0.70 13.31 -16.63
N ALA A 88 0.84 14.35 -15.80
CA ALA A 88 1.85 14.37 -14.74
C ALA A 88 1.60 13.30 -13.67
N VAL A 89 0.34 13.05 -13.27
CA VAL A 89 -0.01 11.93 -12.37
C VAL A 89 0.43 10.61 -13.00
N HIS A 90 0.15 10.39 -14.28
CA HIS A 90 0.52 9.16 -14.97
C HIS A 90 2.05 8.97 -15.00
N ALA A 91 2.81 10.00 -15.37
CA ALA A 91 4.27 9.96 -15.39
C ALA A 91 4.84 9.65 -13.99
N GLU A 92 4.27 10.26 -12.96
CA GLU A 92 4.67 10.02 -11.57
C GLU A 92 4.38 8.58 -11.14
N LEU A 93 3.20 8.04 -11.47
CA LEU A 93 2.86 6.65 -11.18
C LEU A 93 3.79 5.65 -11.87
N VAL A 94 4.16 5.90 -13.14
CA VAL A 94 5.16 5.09 -13.86
C VAL A 94 6.52 5.16 -13.18
N ARG A 95 6.93 6.36 -12.73
CA ARG A 95 8.20 6.57 -12.04
C ARG A 95 8.30 5.77 -10.73
N ILE A 96 7.23 5.74 -9.93
CA ILE A 96 7.24 5.08 -8.61
C ILE A 96 6.85 3.60 -8.65
N GLU A 97 6.30 3.12 -9.78
CA GLU A 97 5.82 1.74 -9.92
C GLU A 97 6.85 0.66 -9.54
N PRO A 98 8.14 0.73 -9.92
CA PRO A 98 9.11 -0.29 -9.54
C PRO A 98 9.26 -0.43 -8.03
N GLU A 99 9.30 0.69 -7.31
CA GLU A 99 9.45 0.71 -5.86
C GLU A 99 8.18 0.21 -5.16
N ILE A 100 7.01 0.59 -5.67
CA ILE A 100 5.73 0.03 -5.20
C ILE A 100 5.71 -1.50 -5.36
N ARG A 101 6.18 -2.02 -6.50
CA ARG A 101 6.24 -3.48 -6.72
C ARG A 101 7.18 -4.15 -5.71
N ARG A 102 8.31 -3.53 -5.39
CA ARG A 102 9.26 -4.00 -4.37
C ARG A 102 8.60 -4.06 -2.99
N LEU A 103 7.96 -2.99 -2.55
CA LEU A 103 7.26 -2.92 -1.26
C LEU A 103 6.13 -3.96 -1.18
N ARG A 104 5.36 -4.13 -2.26
CA ARG A 104 4.30 -5.14 -2.32
C ARG A 104 4.84 -6.56 -2.23
N ALA A 105 5.93 -6.86 -2.94
CA ALA A 105 6.60 -8.16 -2.83
C ALA A 105 7.05 -8.42 -1.39
N ARG A 106 7.58 -7.40 -0.71
CA ARG A 106 7.99 -7.50 0.68
C ARG A 106 6.82 -7.77 1.63
N GLN A 107 5.69 -7.08 1.48
CA GLN A 107 4.47 -7.37 2.26
C GLN A 107 3.98 -8.81 2.05
N GLN A 108 4.09 -9.35 0.84
CA GLN A 108 3.70 -10.73 0.55
C GLN A 108 4.64 -11.75 1.19
N GLU A 109 5.95 -11.48 1.21
CA GLU A 109 6.93 -12.31 1.92
C GLU A 109 6.63 -12.33 3.42
N ILE A 110 6.45 -11.16 4.03
CA ILE A 110 6.09 -11.04 5.46
C ILE A 110 4.84 -11.87 5.78
N ALA A 111 3.77 -11.71 5.00
CA ALA A 111 2.54 -12.46 5.21
C ALA A 111 2.73 -13.98 5.04
N ARG A 112 3.60 -14.42 4.12
CA ARG A 112 3.93 -15.84 3.92
C ARG A 112 4.68 -16.41 5.12
N ASP A 113 5.67 -15.67 5.63
CA ASP A 113 6.51 -16.09 6.75
C ASP A 113 5.68 -16.24 8.02
N LEU A 114 4.81 -15.27 8.33
CA LEU A 114 3.90 -15.35 9.47
C LEU A 114 2.89 -16.51 9.33
N ARG A 115 2.35 -16.75 8.13
CA ARG A 115 1.46 -17.90 7.89
C ARG A 115 2.16 -19.23 8.11
N SER A 116 3.40 -19.36 7.62
CA SER A 116 4.19 -20.58 7.82
C SER A 116 4.40 -20.87 9.31
N ARG A 117 4.70 -19.84 10.11
CA ARG A 117 4.84 -19.97 11.56
C ARG A 117 3.53 -20.33 12.24
N LEU A 118 2.43 -19.71 11.82
CA LEU A 118 1.10 -20.02 12.36
C LEU A 118 0.70 -21.47 12.08
N THR A 119 0.99 -21.99 10.89
CA THR A 119 0.78 -23.41 10.57
C THR A 119 1.60 -24.31 11.49
N GLN A 120 2.89 -24.02 11.67
CA GLN A 120 3.76 -24.81 12.57
C GLN A 120 3.26 -24.78 14.02
N ALA A 121 2.83 -23.62 14.52
CA ALA A 121 2.30 -23.47 15.87
C ALA A 121 0.95 -24.19 16.10
N ARG A 122 0.21 -24.51 15.03
CA ARG A 122 -1.05 -25.27 15.10
C ARG A 122 -0.85 -26.78 15.03
N GLU A 123 0.24 -27.21 14.42
CA GLU A 123 0.58 -28.62 14.21
C GLU A 123 1.45 -29.20 15.33
N GLY A 124 2.16 -28.34 16.08
CA GLY A 124 2.93 -28.69 17.28
C GLY A 124 2.07 -28.72 18.54
#